data_AF-E2C1W6-F1
#
_entry.id   AF-E2C1W6-F1
#
_cell.length_a   1.000
_cell.length_b   1.000
_cell.length_c   1.000
_cell.angle_alpha   90.00
_cell.angle_beta   90.00
_cell.angle_gamma   90.00
#
_symmetry.space_group_name_H-M   'P 1'
#
loop_
_entity.id
_entity.type
_entity.pdbx_description
1 polymer ?
#
loop_
_entity_poly.entity_id
_entity_poly.type
_entity_poly.pdbx_seq_one_letter_code
_entity_poly.pdbx_strand_id
1 'polypeptide(L)'
;FKQLPYATDDDKKMVANPIKEMLTKVIQQESGENNSGRIQSETPIKRSRSGMEFLLGDYCVKKNILPADKKADLEMVQYQSESTAPLDYCPLQWWAKVSAKCPNLGKLASRYHCVPACCAPPTRIPADVQILYDTRRAAIPPHLIDKLLFLHGNHTV
;
A
#
# COMPACT_ATOMS: atom_id res chain seq x y z
N PHE A 1 0.65 -6.50 14.44
CA PHE A 1 1.69 -6.20 13.41
C PHE A 1 2.40 -4.85 13.61
N LYS A 2 2.68 -4.40 14.84
CA LYS A 2 3.29 -3.07 15.10
C LYS A 2 4.24 -3.09 16.27
N GLN A 3 3.84 -3.81 17.31
CA GLN A 3 4.66 -4.03 18.48
C GLN A 3 5.86 -4.89 18.08
N LEU A 4 7.03 -4.34 18.33
CA LEU A 4 8.32 -5.02 18.19
C LEU A 4 8.90 -5.12 19.60
N PRO A 5 8.41 -6.07 20.45
CA PRO A 5 8.75 -6.12 21.86
C PRO A 5 10.24 -6.39 22.13
N TYR A 6 10.94 -6.96 21.14
CA TYR A 6 12.36 -7.29 21.24
C TYR A 6 13.27 -6.32 20.47
N ALA A 7 12.72 -5.31 19.79
CA ALA A 7 13.51 -4.32 19.06
C ALA A 7 13.88 -3.15 19.98
N THR A 8 15.13 -2.69 19.87
CA THR A 8 15.55 -1.46 20.55
C THR A 8 14.88 -0.24 19.92
N ASP A 9 14.89 0.90 20.62
CA ASP A 9 14.31 2.13 20.07
C ASP A 9 15.11 2.64 18.86
N ASP A 10 16.41 2.34 18.80
CA ASP A 10 17.25 2.64 17.65
C ASP A 10 16.87 1.76 16.45
N ASP A 11 16.61 0.47 16.64
CA ASP A 11 16.11 -0.41 15.58
C ASP A 11 14.75 0.05 15.04
N LYS A 12 13.85 0.47 15.94
CA LYS A 12 12.54 1.01 15.56
C LYS A 12 12.69 2.27 14.72
N LYS A 13 13.58 3.20 15.10
CA LYS A 13 13.87 4.42 14.33
C LYS A 13 14.52 4.10 12.99
N MET A 14 15.44 3.14 12.96
CA MET A 14 16.11 2.69 11.73
C MET A 14 15.11 2.22 10.67
N VAL A 15 14.01 1.58 11.08
CA VAL A 15 12.93 1.13 10.18
C VAL A 15 11.91 2.24 9.90
N ALA A 16 11.58 3.07 10.90
CA ALA A 16 10.57 4.11 10.76
C ALA A 16 10.97 5.22 9.77
N ASN A 17 12.24 5.63 9.75
CA ASN A 17 12.71 6.73 8.89
C ASN A 17 12.54 6.41 7.40
N PRO A 18 13.00 5.25 6.88
CA PRO A 18 12.76 4.86 5.49
C PRO A 18 11.28 4.77 5.13
N ILE A 19 10.44 4.25 6.04
CA ILE A 19 8.99 4.17 5.82
C ILE A 19 8.39 5.56 5.68
N LYS A 20 8.78 6.50 6.56
CA LYS A 20 8.34 7.89 6.48
C LYS A 20 8.76 8.55 5.17
N GLU A 21 10.01 8.38 4.75
CA GLU A 21 10.50 8.91 3.48
C GLU A 21 9.71 8.37 2.28
N MET A 22 9.44 7.06 2.27
CA MET A 22 8.62 6.42 1.23
C MET A 22 7.19 6.96 1.24
N LEU A 23 6.60 7.12 2.43
CA LEU A 23 5.26 7.67 2.60
C LEU A 23 5.16 9.11 2.08
N THR A 24 6.14 9.95 2.41
CA THR A 24 6.24 11.33 1.91
C THR A 24 6.30 11.36 0.38
N LYS A 25 7.07 10.45 -0.25
CA LYS A 25 7.15 10.32 -1.71
C LYS A 25 5.80 9.93 -2.32
N VAL A 26 5.08 8.98 -1.72
CA VAL A 26 3.73 8.57 -2.17
C VAL A 26 2.76 9.76 -2.14
N ILE A 27 2.77 10.54 -1.07
CA ILE A 27 1.90 11.72 -0.91
C ILE A 27 2.23 12.82 -1.94
N GLN A 28 3.51 13.00 -2.27
CA GLN A 28 3.94 13.96 -3.29
C GLN A 28 3.49 13.54 -4.69
N GLN A 29 3.60 12.25 -5.04
CA GLN A 29 3.18 11.72 -6.34
C GLN A 29 1.67 11.90 -6.56
N GLU A 30 0.85 11.62 -5.54
CA GLU A 30 -0.61 11.78 -5.64
C GLU A 30 -1.07 13.23 -5.76
N SER A 31 -0.26 14.17 -5.26
CA SER A 31 -0.53 15.61 -5.43
C SER A 31 -0.29 16.07 -6.87
N GLY A 32 0.54 15.35 -7.65
CA GLY A 32 0.82 15.61 -9.07
C GLY A 32 -0.14 14.92 -10.05
N GLU A 33 -0.58 13.70 -9.76
CA GLU A 33 -1.45 12.92 -10.65
C GLU A 33 -2.91 13.39 -10.69
N ASN A 34 -3.38 14.10 -9.65
CA ASN A 34 -4.73 14.67 -9.60
C ASN A 34 -4.99 15.82 -10.60
N ASN A 35 -4.00 16.18 -11.44
CA ASN A 35 -4.12 17.25 -12.43
C ASN A 35 -4.03 16.77 -13.90
N SER A 36 -3.95 15.47 -14.17
CA SER A 36 -3.98 14.94 -15.54
C SER A 36 -4.89 13.72 -15.63
N GLY A 37 -6.18 13.96 -15.85
CA GLY A 37 -7.16 12.89 -15.97
C GLY A 37 -8.62 13.33 -15.87
N ARG A 38 -8.97 14.50 -16.41
CA ARG A 38 -10.38 14.83 -16.66
C ARG A 38 -10.53 15.25 -18.11
N ILE A 39 -10.79 14.26 -18.97
CA ILE A 39 -11.33 14.49 -20.30
C ILE A 39 -12.62 15.30 -20.11
N GLN A 40 -12.61 16.51 -20.64
CA GLN A 40 -13.76 17.41 -20.65
C GLN A 40 -14.81 16.82 -21.59
N SER A 41 -15.96 16.44 -21.04
CA SER A 41 -17.22 16.57 -21.75
C SER A 41 -17.94 17.76 -21.13
N GLU A 42 -18.12 18.80 -21.94
CA GLU A 42 -18.77 20.05 -21.54
C GLU A 42 -20.27 19.80 -21.28
N THR A 43 -20.70 19.94 -20.03
CA THR A 43 -22.07 20.37 -19.69
C THR A 43 -22.01 21.25 -18.44
N PRO A 44 -22.71 22.41 -18.40
CA PRO A 44 -22.62 23.35 -17.30
C PRO A 44 -23.46 22.85 -16.12
N ILE A 45 -22.88 21.98 -15.28
CA ILE A 45 -23.49 21.59 -14.01
C ILE A 45 -23.34 22.77 -13.06
N LYS A 46 -24.42 23.56 -12.89
CA LYS A 46 -24.55 24.50 -11.77
C LYS A 46 -24.51 23.69 -10.48
N ARG A 47 -23.33 23.60 -9.85
CA ARG A 47 -23.19 22.98 -8.53
C ARG A 47 -23.95 23.89 -7.56
N SER A 48 -25.07 23.38 -7.03
CA SER A 48 -25.77 24.05 -5.93
C SER A 48 -24.77 24.19 -4.79
N ARG A 49 -24.39 25.43 -4.46
CA ARG A 49 -23.49 25.69 -3.33
C ARG A 49 -24.17 25.17 -2.07
N SER A 50 -23.53 24.24 -1.39
CA SER A 50 -24.06 23.70 -0.12
C SER A 50 -24.26 24.84 0.87
N GLY A 51 -25.27 24.78 1.75
CA GLY A 51 -25.48 25.80 2.78
C GLY A 51 -24.23 26.03 3.64
N MET A 52 -23.43 24.99 3.86
CA MET A 52 -22.12 25.11 4.52
C MET A 52 -21.09 25.90 3.69
N GLU A 53 -21.09 25.75 2.36
CA GLU A 53 -20.23 26.53 1.45
C GLU A 53 -20.64 28.01 1.44
N PHE A 54 -21.94 28.29 1.56
CA PHE A 54 -22.44 29.66 1.68
C PHE A 54 -22.04 30.31 3.01
N LEU A 55 -22.14 29.56 4.11
CA LEU A 55 -21.83 30.05 5.46
C LEU A 55 -20.32 30.17 5.73
N LEU A 56 -19.54 29.18 5.26
CA LEU A 56 -18.11 29.08 5.54
C LEU A 56 -17.25 29.65 4.40
N GLY A 57 -17.84 29.93 3.23
CA GLY A 57 -17.15 30.49 2.07
C GLY A 57 -15.85 29.73 1.75
N ASP A 58 -14.76 30.49 1.62
CA ASP A 58 -13.43 29.97 1.31
C ASP A 58 -12.70 29.33 2.50
N TYR A 59 -13.33 29.28 3.69
CA TYR A 59 -12.70 28.72 4.89
C TYR A 59 -12.42 27.21 4.74
N CYS A 60 -13.24 26.49 3.97
CA CYS A 60 -13.05 25.07 3.66
C CYS A 60 -12.23 24.79 2.38
N VAL A 61 -11.93 25.81 1.56
CA VAL A 61 -11.29 25.63 0.24
C VAL A 61 -9.75 25.59 0.31
N LYS A 62 -9.17 25.66 1.52
CA LYS A 62 -7.76 25.31 1.71
C LYS A 62 -7.58 23.81 1.45
N LYS A 63 -7.43 23.41 0.18
CA LYS A 63 -6.83 22.13 -0.22
C LYS A 63 -5.64 21.92 0.69
N ASN A 64 -5.72 20.93 1.59
CA ASN A 64 -4.78 20.66 2.67
C ASN A 64 -3.33 21.12 2.36
N ILE A 65 -2.96 22.36 2.77
CA ILE A 65 -1.62 22.96 2.63
C ILE A 65 -0.66 22.36 3.68
N LEU A 66 -1.02 21.21 4.26
CA LEU A 66 -0.07 20.47 5.07
C LEU A 66 1.01 19.93 4.15
N PRO A 67 2.30 20.25 4.41
CA PRO A 67 3.42 19.67 3.68
C PRO A 67 3.35 18.14 3.70
N ALA A 68 3.81 17.49 2.63
CA ALA A 68 3.78 16.03 2.53
C ALA A 68 4.46 15.34 3.73
N ASP A 69 5.55 15.93 4.23
CA ASP A 69 6.26 15.45 5.43
C ASP A 69 5.37 15.47 6.69
N LYS A 70 4.63 16.56 6.91
CA LYS A 70 3.69 16.69 8.03
C LYS A 70 2.49 15.75 7.89
N LYS A 71 2.02 15.51 6.67
CA LYS A 71 0.98 14.52 6.40
C LYS A 71 1.47 13.10 6.71
N ALA A 72 2.70 12.77 6.31
CA ALA A 72 3.33 11.49 6.62
C ALA A 72 3.48 11.29 8.14
N ASP A 73 3.92 12.32 8.88
CA ASP A 73 4.01 12.28 10.34
C ASP A 73 2.65 11.99 11.00
N LEU A 74 1.61 12.72 10.61
CA LEU A 74 0.26 12.52 11.15
C LEU A 74 -0.26 11.12 10.89
N GLU A 75 -0.02 10.59 9.69
CA GLU A 75 -0.47 9.26 9.32
C GLU A 75 0.33 8.16 10.02
N MET A 76 1.63 8.37 10.26
CA MET A 76 2.43 7.46 11.11
C MET A 76 1.93 7.45 12.56
N VAL A 77 1.60 8.62 13.12
CA VAL A 77 1.02 8.71 14.46
C VAL A 77 -0.35 8.03 14.51
N GLN A 78 -1.21 8.26 13.51
CA GLN A 78 -2.50 7.57 13.38
C GLN A 78 -2.31 6.05 13.31
N TYR A 79 -1.35 5.57 12.51
CA TYR A 79 -1.04 4.16 12.45
C TYR A 79 -0.60 3.61 13.80
N GLN A 80 0.22 4.33 14.56
CA GLN A 80 0.66 3.87 15.87
C GLN A 80 -0.46 3.86 16.93
N SER A 81 -1.46 4.74 16.81
CA SER A 81 -2.61 4.77 17.73
C SER A 81 -3.65 3.68 17.45
N GLU A 82 -3.72 3.17 16.22
CA GLU A 82 -4.64 2.08 15.87
C GLU A 82 -4.32 0.79 16.65
N SER A 83 -5.36 0.10 17.11
CA SER A 83 -5.23 -1.15 17.86
C SER A 83 -4.34 -2.19 17.15
N THR A 84 -3.50 -2.86 17.91
CA THR A 84 -2.67 -3.96 17.41
C THR A 84 -3.58 -5.13 17.03
N ALA A 85 -3.46 -5.62 15.80
CA ALA A 85 -4.15 -6.84 15.37
C ALA A 85 -3.79 -8.03 16.28
N PRO A 86 -4.77 -8.88 16.62
CA PRO A 86 -4.50 -10.19 17.22
C PRO A 86 -3.52 -11.03 16.38
N LEU A 87 -2.81 -11.97 17.02
CA LEU A 87 -1.77 -12.78 16.35
C LEU A 87 -2.33 -13.75 15.31
N ASP A 88 -3.56 -14.19 15.48
CA ASP A 88 -4.32 -15.06 14.58
C ASP A 88 -5.01 -14.30 13.45
N TYR A 89 -4.94 -12.96 13.45
CA TYR A 89 -5.66 -12.12 12.50
C TYR A 89 -4.88 -11.94 11.20
N CYS A 90 -5.55 -12.05 10.05
CA CYS A 90 -4.89 -11.90 8.75
C CYS A 90 -4.36 -10.46 8.54
N PRO A 91 -3.06 -10.27 8.23
CA PRO A 91 -2.50 -8.94 7.97
C PRO A 91 -3.20 -8.19 6.82
N LEU A 92 -3.58 -8.91 5.75
CA LEU A 92 -4.27 -8.32 4.60
C LEU A 92 -5.66 -7.79 4.99
N GLN A 93 -6.42 -8.57 5.76
CA GLN A 93 -7.72 -8.16 6.27
C GLN A 93 -7.62 -7.00 7.26
N TRP A 94 -6.50 -6.89 7.99
CA TRP A 94 -6.25 -5.78 8.89
C TRP A 94 -6.02 -4.49 8.12
N TRP A 95 -5.13 -4.54 7.13
CA TRP A 95 -4.83 -3.39 6.30
C TRP A 95 -6.02 -2.95 5.44
N ALA A 96 -6.89 -3.87 5.03
CA ALA A 96 -8.15 -3.52 4.34
C ALA A 96 -9.07 -2.63 5.20
N LYS A 97 -9.07 -2.80 6.53
CA LYS A 97 -9.85 -1.97 7.46
C LYS A 97 -9.14 -0.66 7.81
N VAL A 98 -7.81 -0.72 7.99
CA VAL A 98 -7.01 0.42 8.45
C VAL A 98 -6.67 1.40 7.34
N SER A 99 -6.65 0.95 6.08
CA SER A 99 -6.38 1.81 4.92
C SER A 99 -7.37 2.97 4.78
N ALA A 100 -8.60 2.85 5.27
CA ALA A 100 -9.54 3.97 5.32
C ALA A 100 -9.07 5.12 6.22
N LYS A 101 -8.33 4.81 7.29
CA LYS A 101 -7.80 5.78 8.25
C LYS A 101 -6.36 6.21 7.92
N CYS A 102 -5.60 5.31 7.31
CA CYS A 102 -4.23 5.52 6.85
C CYS A 102 -4.14 5.21 5.35
N PRO A 103 -4.65 6.11 4.48
CA PRO A 103 -4.77 5.84 3.04
C PRO A 103 -3.44 5.69 2.31
N ASN A 104 -2.46 6.55 2.58
CA ASN A 104 -1.17 6.50 1.89
C ASN A 104 -0.31 5.36 2.42
N LEU A 105 -0.37 5.12 3.74
CA LEU A 105 0.34 4.04 4.38
C LEU A 105 -0.26 2.68 4.00
N GLY A 106 -1.59 2.58 3.85
CA GLY A 106 -2.26 1.40 3.33
C GLY A 106 -1.82 1.06 1.90
N LYS A 107 -1.71 2.07 1.03
CA LYS A 107 -1.16 1.93 -0.33
C LYS A 107 0.31 1.51 -0.32
N LEU A 108 1.11 2.07 0.59
CA LEU A 108 2.51 1.66 0.75
C LEU A 108 2.57 0.19 1.20
N ALA A 109 1.79 -0.17 2.22
CA ALA A 109 1.78 -1.51 2.79
C ALA A 109 1.32 -2.56 1.76
N SER A 110 0.35 -2.26 0.89
CA SER A 110 -0.08 -3.20 -0.17
C SER A 110 1.04 -3.55 -1.16
N ARG A 111 2.03 -2.69 -1.36
CA ARG A 111 3.21 -3.01 -2.20
C ARG A 111 4.12 -4.06 -1.55
N TYR A 112 4.17 -4.10 -0.21
CA TYR A 112 5.04 -4.99 0.55
C TYR A 112 4.35 -6.26 1.06
N HIS A 113 3.01 -6.27 1.16
CA HIS A 113 2.26 -7.48 1.51
C HIS A 113 2.28 -8.57 0.44
N CYS A 114 2.72 -8.25 -0.77
CA CYS A 114 2.82 -9.19 -1.89
C CYS A 114 4.11 -10.02 -1.88
N VAL A 115 4.99 -9.87 -0.87
CA VAL A 115 6.14 -10.76 -0.73
C VAL A 115 5.67 -12.03 -0.02
N PRO A 116 5.62 -13.19 -0.68
CA PRO A 116 5.30 -14.43 -0.01
C PRO A 116 6.38 -14.66 1.05
N ALA A 117 6.01 -14.64 2.33
CA ALA A 117 6.91 -15.03 3.42
C ALA A 117 7.43 -16.47 3.26
N CYS A 118 6.78 -17.26 2.39
CA CYS A 118 7.09 -18.65 2.05
C CYS A 118 8.10 -18.82 0.90
N CYS A 119 8.60 -17.75 0.27
CA CYS A 119 9.79 -17.88 -0.56
C CYS A 119 10.98 -18.10 0.39
N ALA A 120 11.19 -19.36 0.80
CA ALA A 120 12.45 -19.74 1.41
C ALA A 120 13.55 -19.18 0.50
N PRO A 121 14.55 -18.45 1.04
CA PRO A 121 15.72 -18.07 0.27
C PRO A 121 16.19 -19.34 -0.46
N PRO A 122 16.60 -19.28 -1.74
CA PRO A 122 17.01 -20.48 -2.46
C PRO A 122 17.99 -21.33 -1.63
N THR A 123 18.89 -20.68 -0.89
CA THR A 123 19.84 -21.31 0.06
C THR A 123 19.24 -22.19 1.18
N ARG A 124 17.95 -22.06 1.49
CA ARG A 124 17.22 -22.85 2.50
C ARG A 124 16.43 -24.02 1.89
N ILE A 125 16.38 -24.12 0.57
CA ILE A 125 15.77 -25.24 -0.15
C ILE A 125 16.91 -26.23 -0.49
N PRO A 126 16.78 -27.54 -0.23
CA PRO A 126 17.80 -28.50 -0.66
C PRO A 126 18.11 -28.37 -2.16
N ALA A 127 19.38 -28.46 -2.55
CA ALA A 127 19.82 -28.23 -3.92
C ALA A 127 19.08 -29.12 -4.94
N ASP A 128 18.85 -30.38 -4.60
CA ASP A 128 18.12 -31.33 -5.46
C ASP A 128 16.68 -30.89 -5.73
N VAL A 129 16.01 -30.29 -4.74
CA VAL A 129 14.63 -29.78 -4.88
C VAL A 129 14.61 -28.53 -5.74
N GLN A 130 15.62 -27.66 -5.62
CA GLN A 130 15.76 -26.49 -6.49
C GLN A 130 16.01 -26.90 -7.94
N ILE A 131 16.96 -27.81 -8.18
CA ILE A 131 17.28 -28.32 -9.52
C ILE A 131 16.03 -28.92 -10.16
N LEU A 132 15.26 -29.72 -9.42
CA LEU A 132 14.02 -30.30 -9.92
C LEU A 132 12.98 -29.21 -10.25
N TYR A 133 12.84 -28.22 -9.39
CA TYR A 133 11.92 -27.10 -9.62
C TYR A 133 12.31 -26.27 -10.85
N ASP A 134 13.58 -25.90 -10.99
CA ASP A 134 14.10 -25.12 -12.11
C ASP A 134 14.05 -25.91 -13.42
N THR A 135 14.36 -27.21 -13.38
CA THR A 135 14.23 -28.10 -14.55
C THR A 135 12.78 -28.17 -15.03
N ARG A 136 11.81 -28.28 -14.10
CA ARG A 136 10.37 -28.27 -14.45
C ARG A 136 9.96 -26.94 -15.08
N ARG A 137 10.47 -25.81 -14.59
CA ARG A 137 10.19 -24.48 -15.18
C ARG A 137 10.83 -24.32 -16.54
N ALA A 138 12.08 -24.74 -16.70
CA ALA A 138 12.82 -24.68 -17.97
C ALA A 138 12.18 -25.55 -19.06
N ALA A 139 11.49 -26.62 -18.67
CA ALA A 139 10.74 -27.47 -19.58
C ALA A 139 9.46 -26.82 -20.13
N ILE A 140 9.03 -25.65 -19.61
CA ILE A 140 7.83 -24.96 -20.09
C ILE A 140 8.20 -24.01 -21.23
N PRO A 141 7.66 -24.22 -22.45
CA PRO A 141 7.85 -23.30 -23.55
C PRO A 141 7.31 -21.89 -23.24
N PRO A 142 8.02 -20.81 -23.65
CA PRO A 142 7.60 -19.44 -23.35
C PRO A 142 6.15 -19.11 -23.74
N HIS A 143 5.69 -19.64 -24.88
CA HIS A 143 4.34 -19.42 -25.40
C HIS A 143 3.22 -20.10 -24.59
N LEU A 144 3.55 -21.03 -23.67
CA LEU A 144 2.60 -21.71 -22.80
C LEU A 144 2.50 -21.08 -21.41
N ILE A 145 3.46 -20.25 -21.02
CA ILE A 145 3.54 -19.66 -19.67
C ILE A 145 2.27 -18.88 -19.34
N ASP A 146 1.85 -17.97 -20.23
CA ASP A 146 0.67 -17.13 -20.00
C ASP A 146 -0.61 -17.94 -19.91
N LYS A 147 -0.72 -19.02 -20.69
CA LYS A 147 -1.89 -19.91 -20.70
C LYS A 147 -1.99 -20.72 -19.40
N LEU A 148 -0.86 -21.24 -18.94
CA LEU A 148 -0.75 -21.95 -17.65
C LEU A 148 -1.09 -21.01 -16.49
N LEU A 149 -0.58 -19.77 -16.53
CA LEU A 149 -0.83 -18.78 -15.48
C LEU A 149 -2.30 -18.36 -15.44
N PHE A 150 -2.93 -18.15 -16.61
CA PHE A 150 -4.36 -17.90 -16.73
C PHE A 150 -5.18 -19.07 -16.16
N LEU A 151 -4.87 -20.30 -16.55
CA LEU A 151 -5.63 -21.48 -16.11
C LEU A 151 -5.49 -21.68 -14.59
N HIS A 152 -4.28 -21.57 -14.05
CA HIS A 152 -4.03 -21.65 -12.62
C HIS A 152 -4.78 -20.56 -11.87
N GLY A 153 -4.70 -19.30 -12.34
CA GLY A 153 -5.40 -18.17 -11.74
C GLY A 153 -6.91 -18.37 -11.65
N ASN A 154 -7.54 -18.97 -12.68
CA ASN A 154 -8.97 -19.27 -12.67
C ASN A 154 -9.36 -20.47 -11.78
N HIS A 155 -8.46 -21.42 -11.55
CA HIS A 155 -8.73 -22.58 -10.70
C HIS A 155 -8.56 -22.28 -9.20
N THR A 156 -7.76 -21.27 -8.84
CA THR A 156 -7.50 -20.88 -7.44
C THR A 156 -8.46 -19.81 -6.89
N VAL A 157 -9.45 -19.39 -7.67
CA VAL A 157 -10.55 -18.51 -7.24
C VAL A 157 -11.73 -19.38 -6.81
#